data_AF-A0A166I6V1-F1
#
_entry.id   AF-A0A166I6V1-F1
#
_cell.length_a   1.000
_cell.length_b   1.000
_cell.length_c   1.000
_cell.angle_alpha   90.00
_cell.angle_beta   90.00
_cell.angle_gamma   90.00
#
_symmetry.space_group_name_H-M   'P 1'
#
loop_
_entity.id
_entity.type
_entity.pdbx_description
1 polymer ?
#
loop_
_entity_poly.entity_id
_entity_poly.type
_entity_poly.pdbx_seq_one_letter_code
_entity_poly.pdbx_strand_id
1 'polypeptide(L)'
;MRDTAMIGATTLVVVLALTGCAVPAPAPTVTVTVFATATPTPTPPSPDPTVTAALPQSTATVYAPAPEATVTFTPNPTPDIPETAFAVDSGAVPGAAGEPTRDGAGEIVSYTVVQSDTFFDIAQRFGIPVQQLLRMNPTVAGAGEAVYIGSVVNLDARTLG
;
A
#
# COMPACT_ATOMS: atom_id res chain seq x y z
N MET A 1 32.07 46.99 23.24
CA MET A 1 30.99 47.98 23.40
C MET A 1 30.33 48.23 22.06
N ARG A 2 29.17 47.62 21.86
CA ARG A 2 28.07 47.98 20.96
C ARG A 2 26.92 47.00 21.26
N ASP A 3 26.06 47.43 22.19
CA ASP A 3 24.65 47.04 22.34
C ASP A 3 23.94 47.03 20.98
N THR A 4 22.87 46.30 20.67
CA THR A 4 21.65 45.87 21.39
C THR A 4 21.00 44.80 20.47
N ALA A 5 20.27 43.77 20.89
CA ALA A 5 18.83 43.84 21.13
C ALA A 5 18.29 42.46 21.56
N MET A 6 17.42 42.47 22.58
CA MET A 6 16.50 41.40 22.96
C MET A 6 15.42 41.17 21.90
N ILE A 7 14.82 39.96 21.90
CA ILE A 7 13.46 39.50 21.52
C ILE A 7 13.62 38.00 21.23
N GLY A 8 12.86 37.02 21.71
CA GLY A 8 11.65 36.94 22.50
C GLY A 8 11.38 35.43 22.70
N ALA A 9 10.76 35.07 23.81
CA ALA A 9 10.47 33.70 24.18
C ALA A 9 9.42 33.05 23.25
N THR A 10 9.65 31.81 22.84
CA THR A 10 8.59 30.88 22.44
C THR A 10 8.93 29.46 22.92
N THR A 11 8.27 29.06 23.98
CA THR A 11 8.13 27.67 24.42
C THR A 11 7.37 26.88 23.36
N LEU A 12 7.93 25.80 22.82
CA LEU A 12 7.15 24.78 22.11
C LEU A 12 7.18 23.49 22.94
N VAL A 13 6.11 23.31 23.71
CA VAL A 13 5.75 22.06 24.37
C VAL A 13 5.44 21.04 23.28
N VAL A 14 6.27 20.00 23.14
CA VAL A 14 5.93 18.84 22.32
C VAL A 14 5.06 17.92 23.17
N VAL A 15 3.76 17.97 22.92
CA VAL A 15 2.76 17.06 23.49
C VAL A 15 2.89 15.70 22.80
N LEU A 16 3.36 14.69 23.52
CA LEU A 16 3.40 13.31 23.06
C LEU A 16 2.01 12.69 23.25
N ALA A 17 1.13 12.83 22.26
CA ALA A 17 -0.19 12.20 22.27
C ALA A 17 -0.07 10.73 21.86
N LEU A 18 -0.32 9.82 22.82
CA LEU A 18 -0.42 8.39 22.60
C LEU A 18 -1.55 8.09 21.59
N THR A 19 -1.21 7.50 20.44
CA THR A 19 -2.21 6.93 19.53
C THR A 19 -2.83 5.71 20.19
N GLY A 20 -4.04 5.87 20.73
CA GLY A 20 -4.84 4.80 21.33
C GLY A 20 -5.34 3.80 20.29
N CYS A 21 -5.34 2.52 20.64
CA CYS A 21 -6.03 1.48 19.90
C CYS A 21 -7.54 1.75 19.94
N ALA A 22 -8.18 1.92 18.78
CA ALA A 22 -9.64 2.03 18.70
C ALA A 22 -10.27 0.66 18.96
N VAL A 23 -11.10 0.57 20.01
CA VAL A 23 -11.92 -0.62 20.30
C VAL A 23 -13.01 -0.76 19.23
N PRO A 24 -13.20 -1.93 18.59
CA PRO A 24 -14.22 -2.11 17.56
C PRO A 24 -15.62 -1.84 18.10
N ALA A 25 -16.42 -1.07 17.35
CA ALA A 25 -17.80 -0.77 17.71
C ALA A 25 -18.68 -2.04 17.70
N PRO A 26 -19.56 -2.25 18.70
CA PRO A 26 -20.45 -3.40 18.71
C PRO A 26 -21.48 -3.32 17.58
N ALA A 27 -21.65 -4.42 16.86
CA ALA A 27 -22.55 -4.55 15.71
C ALA A 27 -24.04 -4.34 16.08
N PRO A 28 -24.89 -3.86 15.15
CA PRO A 28 -26.30 -3.62 15.43
C PRO A 28 -27.08 -4.93 15.60
N THR A 29 -27.71 -5.11 16.77
CA THR A 29 -28.61 -6.24 17.05
C THR A 29 -30.05 -5.85 16.72
N VAL A 30 -30.78 -6.71 15.99
CA VAL A 30 -32.22 -6.53 15.73
C VAL A 30 -33.02 -7.44 16.67
N THR A 31 -33.81 -6.83 17.55
CA THR A 31 -34.68 -7.55 18.49
C THR A 31 -36.09 -7.67 17.89
N VAL A 32 -36.53 -8.89 17.62
CA VAL A 32 -37.90 -9.17 17.14
C VAL A 32 -38.75 -9.68 18.30
N THR A 33 -39.73 -8.88 18.73
CA THR A 33 -40.70 -9.27 19.75
C THR A 33 -41.98 -9.75 19.07
N VAL A 34 -42.30 -11.04 19.20
CA VAL A 34 -43.53 -11.62 18.67
C VAL A 34 -44.59 -11.65 19.77
N PHE A 35 -45.65 -10.86 19.62
CA PHE A 35 -46.80 -10.88 20.53
C PHE A 35 -47.86 -11.86 20.01
N ALA A 36 -48.04 -12.99 20.71
CA ALA A 36 -49.20 -13.85 20.48
C ALA A 36 -50.45 -13.16 21.04
N THR A 37 -51.34 -12.70 20.17
CA THR A 37 -52.64 -12.16 20.59
C THR A 37 -53.62 -13.31 20.76
N ALA A 38 -53.95 -13.68 22.00
CA ALA A 38 -55.09 -14.55 22.25
C ALA A 38 -56.38 -13.71 22.15
N THR A 39 -57.28 -14.09 21.25
CA THR A 39 -58.64 -13.51 21.16
C THR A 39 -59.46 -14.02 22.34
N PRO A 40 -59.91 -13.16 23.29
CA PRO A 40 -60.79 -13.63 24.34
C PRO A 40 -62.20 -13.89 23.78
N THR A 41 -62.64 -15.15 23.84
CA THR A 41 -64.05 -15.51 23.67
C THR A 41 -64.81 -15.09 24.92
N PRO A 42 -65.86 -14.23 24.84
CA PRO A 42 -66.65 -13.90 26.02
C PRO A 42 -67.48 -15.13 26.46
N THR A 43 -67.27 -15.61 27.67
CA THR A 43 -68.08 -16.64 28.34
C THR A 43 -68.57 -16.09 29.71
N PRO A 44 -69.78 -16.43 30.19
CA PRO A 44 -70.50 -15.73 31.28
C PRO A 44 -69.82 -15.83 32.66
N PRO A 45 -70.27 -15.07 33.68
CA PRO A 45 -69.55 -14.91 34.94
C PRO A 45 -69.61 -16.20 35.77
N SER A 46 -68.46 -16.85 35.96
CA SER A 46 -68.26 -17.86 37.00
C SER A 46 -67.40 -17.25 38.11
N PRO A 47 -67.78 -17.37 39.40
CA PRO A 47 -66.99 -16.83 40.50
C PRO A 47 -65.86 -17.80 40.84
N ASP A 48 -64.77 -17.75 40.08
CA ASP A 48 -63.53 -18.43 40.50
C ASP A 48 -62.32 -17.66 39.95
N PRO A 49 -61.45 -17.05 40.79
CA PRO A 49 -60.26 -16.38 40.31
C PRO A 49 -59.19 -17.43 39.97
N THR A 50 -59.33 -18.08 38.82
CA THR A 50 -58.24 -18.89 38.26
C THR A 50 -57.13 -17.96 37.79
N VAL A 51 -56.10 -17.79 38.62
CA VAL A 51 -54.86 -17.11 38.24
C VAL A 51 -54.09 -18.03 37.29
N THR A 52 -54.34 -17.90 35.99
CA THR A 52 -53.51 -18.50 34.95
C THR A 52 -52.19 -17.72 34.88
N ALA A 53 -51.18 -18.19 35.61
CA ALA A 53 -49.81 -17.70 35.45
C ALA A 53 -49.31 -18.11 34.06
N ALA A 54 -48.96 -17.12 33.23
CA ALA A 54 -48.34 -17.35 31.92
C ALA A 54 -47.00 -18.07 32.11
N LEU A 55 -46.81 -19.21 31.43
CA LEU A 55 -45.53 -19.93 31.38
C LEU A 55 -44.44 -19.01 30.79
N PRO A 56 -43.20 -19.04 31.30
CA PRO A 56 -42.12 -18.25 30.74
C PRO A 56 -41.91 -18.64 29.27
N GLN A 57 -42.07 -17.68 28.37
CA GLN A 57 -41.85 -17.87 26.94
C GLN A 57 -40.35 -17.95 26.69
N SER A 58 -39.88 -19.13 26.27
CA SER A 58 -38.50 -19.34 25.87
C SER A 58 -38.19 -18.51 24.62
N THR A 59 -37.38 -17.47 24.80
CA THR A 59 -36.90 -16.64 23.68
C THR A 59 -35.76 -17.39 23.01
N ALA A 60 -36.02 -18.00 21.85
CA ALA A 60 -34.99 -18.58 21.02
C ALA A 60 -34.37 -17.48 20.14
N THR A 61 -33.11 -17.13 20.38
CA THR A 61 -32.30 -16.35 19.43
C THR A 61 -31.96 -17.23 18.23
N VAL A 62 -32.62 -16.98 17.10
CA VAL A 62 -32.26 -17.58 15.82
C VAL A 62 -31.05 -16.83 15.26
N TYR A 63 -29.91 -17.50 15.12
CA TYR A 63 -28.75 -16.96 14.44
C TYR A 63 -29.02 -16.94 12.94
N ALA A 64 -29.28 -15.75 12.38
CA ALA A 64 -29.26 -15.56 10.94
C ALA A 64 -27.79 -15.54 10.50
N PRO A 65 -27.34 -16.43 9.59
CA PRO A 65 -25.99 -16.33 9.05
C PRO A 65 -25.85 -14.98 8.34
N ALA A 66 -24.86 -14.20 8.73
CA ALA A 66 -24.50 -12.99 7.99
C ALA A 66 -24.21 -13.37 6.54
N PRO A 67 -24.73 -12.64 5.54
CA PRO A 67 -24.45 -12.96 4.14
C PRO A 67 -22.93 -12.93 3.93
N GLU A 68 -22.38 -14.06 3.50
CA GLU A 68 -20.97 -14.17 3.16
C GLU A 68 -20.68 -13.21 2.00
N ALA A 69 -20.03 -12.09 2.30
CA ALA A 69 -19.57 -11.16 1.28
C ALA A 69 -18.33 -11.76 0.62
N THR A 70 -18.49 -12.30 -0.59
CA THR A 70 -17.36 -12.71 -1.42
C THR A 70 -16.56 -11.47 -1.81
N VAL A 71 -15.43 -11.24 -1.13
CA VAL A 71 -14.48 -10.19 -1.49
C VAL A 71 -13.63 -10.70 -2.65
N THR A 72 -14.01 -10.33 -3.87
CA THR A 72 -13.21 -10.62 -5.07
C THR A 72 -12.04 -9.64 -5.12
N PHE A 73 -10.84 -10.11 -4.81
CA PHE A 73 -9.62 -9.35 -5.06
C PHE A 73 -9.32 -9.40 -6.56
N THR A 74 -9.53 -8.31 -7.28
CA THR A 74 -9.02 -8.17 -8.64
C THR A 74 -7.51 -7.90 -8.54
N PRO A 75 -6.64 -8.83 -8.98
CA PRO A 75 -5.21 -8.54 -9.02
C PRO A 75 -4.96 -7.33 -9.92
N ASN A 76 -4.08 -6.43 -9.48
CA ASN A 76 -3.65 -5.32 -10.31
C ASN A 76 -3.11 -5.89 -11.63
N PRO A 77 -3.43 -5.28 -12.80
CA PRO A 77 -2.86 -5.73 -14.06
C PRO A 77 -1.33 -5.77 -13.95
N THR A 78 -0.72 -6.80 -14.53
CA THR A 78 0.73 -6.87 -14.69
C THR A 78 1.17 -5.62 -15.45
N PRO A 79 2.10 -4.80 -14.92
CA PRO A 79 2.62 -3.67 -15.66
C PRO A 79 3.23 -4.15 -16.98
N ASP A 80 2.76 -3.61 -18.10
CA ASP A 80 3.39 -3.81 -19.41
C ASP A 80 4.70 -3.02 -19.43
N ILE A 81 5.78 -3.62 -18.91
CA ILE A 81 7.11 -3.04 -19.00
C ILE A 81 7.59 -3.25 -20.44
N PRO A 82 7.88 -2.19 -21.22
CA PRO A 82 8.46 -2.36 -22.54
C PRO A 82 9.81 -3.07 -22.37
N GLU A 83 9.94 -4.29 -22.89
CA GLU A 83 11.18 -5.08 -22.78
C GLU A 83 12.36 -4.48 -23.56
N THR A 84 12.10 -3.44 -24.36
CA THR A 84 13.07 -2.78 -25.23
C THR A 84 12.95 -1.26 -25.08
N ALA A 85 13.15 -0.75 -23.87
CA ALA A 85 13.33 0.68 -23.67
C ALA A 85 14.71 1.11 -24.18
N PHE A 86 14.76 2.13 -25.04
CA PHE A 86 16.01 2.77 -25.45
C PHE A 86 16.47 3.76 -24.38
N ALA A 87 17.79 3.93 -24.23
CA ALA A 87 18.37 4.81 -23.25
C ALA A 87 18.04 6.29 -23.56
N VAL A 88 17.35 6.95 -22.61
CA VAL A 88 17.08 8.39 -22.69
C VAL A 88 17.71 9.07 -21.49
N ASP A 89 18.68 9.95 -21.72
CA ASP A 89 19.37 10.64 -20.62
C ASP A 89 18.46 11.71 -19.98
N SER A 90 18.04 11.44 -18.75
CA SER A 90 17.29 12.39 -17.91
C SER A 90 18.20 13.40 -17.19
N GLY A 91 19.52 13.31 -17.39
CA GLY A 91 20.53 14.13 -16.73
C GLY A 91 21.18 13.43 -15.54
N ALA A 92 22.36 13.92 -15.14
CA ALA A 92 23.09 13.37 -14.01
C ALA A 92 22.28 13.49 -12.70
N VAL A 93 22.20 12.38 -11.97
CA VAL A 93 21.54 12.29 -10.66
C VAL A 93 22.55 11.80 -9.61
N PRO A 94 22.33 12.04 -8.31
CA PRO A 94 23.10 11.37 -7.27
C PRO A 94 23.02 9.85 -7.48
N GLY A 95 24.17 9.18 -7.59
CA GLY A 95 24.22 7.75 -7.91
C GLY A 95 24.32 7.41 -9.40
N ALA A 96 24.25 8.39 -10.30
CA ALA A 96 24.55 8.20 -11.73
C ALA A 96 25.12 9.50 -12.33
N ALA A 97 26.32 9.89 -11.87
CA ALA A 97 26.99 11.12 -12.26
C ALA A 97 28.03 10.95 -13.38
N GLY A 98 28.32 9.72 -13.79
CA GLY A 98 29.21 9.38 -14.88
C GLY A 98 28.73 9.90 -16.24
N GLU A 99 29.66 9.93 -17.19
CA GLU A 99 29.40 10.41 -18.53
C GLU A 99 28.88 9.29 -19.44
N PRO A 100 27.73 9.47 -20.11
CA PRO A 100 27.27 8.55 -21.13
C PRO A 100 28.07 8.72 -22.42
N THR A 101 28.34 7.61 -23.10
CA THR A 101 28.93 7.61 -24.44
C THR A 101 27.82 7.51 -25.48
N ARG A 102 27.92 8.37 -26.50
CA ARG A 102 27.03 8.36 -27.66
C ARG A 102 27.74 7.81 -28.90
N ASP A 103 26.98 7.13 -29.76
CA ASP A 103 27.47 6.68 -31.05
C ASP A 103 27.47 7.80 -32.11
N GLY A 104 27.82 7.45 -33.36
CA GLY A 104 27.82 8.39 -34.48
C GLY A 104 26.43 8.90 -34.90
N ALA A 105 25.35 8.25 -34.46
CA ALA A 105 23.97 8.68 -34.68
C ALA A 105 23.45 9.57 -33.51
N GLY A 106 24.23 9.73 -32.44
CA GLY A 106 23.88 10.51 -31.26
C GLY A 106 23.09 9.74 -30.21
N GLU A 107 22.99 8.41 -30.35
CA GLU A 107 22.30 7.52 -29.42
C GLU A 107 23.21 7.06 -28.29
N ILE A 108 22.66 6.90 -27.08
CA ILE A 108 23.43 6.47 -25.92
C ILE A 108 23.61 4.96 -25.95
N VAL A 109 24.87 4.54 -26.00
CA VAL A 109 25.25 3.12 -26.16
C VAL A 109 25.93 2.54 -24.93
N SER A 110 26.59 3.37 -24.13
CA SER A 110 27.26 2.91 -22.92
C SER A 110 27.43 4.00 -21.88
N TYR A 111 27.77 3.60 -20.66
CA TYR A 111 27.96 4.47 -19.52
C TYR A 111 29.16 4.03 -18.70
N THR A 112 30.04 4.97 -18.34
CA THR A 112 31.19 4.67 -17.48
C THR A 112 30.87 5.01 -16.04
N VAL A 113 30.91 3.99 -15.18
CA VAL A 113 30.60 4.12 -13.75
C VAL A 113 31.67 4.95 -13.05
N VAL A 114 31.24 5.94 -12.27
CA VAL A 114 32.15 6.74 -11.43
C VAL A 114 31.95 6.44 -9.94
N GLN A 115 32.73 7.11 -9.09
CA GLN A 115 32.59 6.95 -7.65
C GLN A 115 31.18 7.29 -7.20
N SER A 116 30.64 6.46 -6.31
CA SER A 116 29.30 6.59 -5.73
C SER A 116 28.14 6.32 -6.70
N ASP A 117 28.40 5.84 -7.91
CA ASP A 117 27.34 5.38 -8.79
C ASP A 117 26.76 4.02 -8.36
N THR A 118 25.48 3.80 -8.63
CA THR A 118 24.81 2.51 -8.42
C THR A 118 24.12 2.05 -9.70
N PHE A 119 24.01 0.74 -9.88
CA PHE A 119 23.38 0.16 -11.07
C PHE A 119 21.90 0.57 -11.20
N PHE A 120 21.21 0.73 -10.07
CA PHE A 120 19.82 1.15 -10.02
C PHE A 120 19.63 2.62 -10.44
N ASP A 121 20.47 3.52 -9.92
CA ASP A 121 20.38 4.94 -10.24
C ASP A 121 20.75 5.19 -11.72
N ILE A 122 21.68 4.41 -12.27
CA ILE A 122 22.00 4.41 -13.71
C ILE A 122 20.76 4.00 -14.51
N ALA A 123 20.08 2.91 -14.14
CA ALA A 123 18.87 2.45 -14.79
C ALA A 123 17.76 3.53 -14.76
N GLN A 124 17.57 4.18 -13.61
CA GLN A 124 16.61 5.27 -13.46
C GLN A 124 16.94 6.48 -14.34
N ARG A 125 18.20 6.91 -14.35
CA ARG A 125 18.65 8.04 -15.18
C ARG A 125 18.32 7.83 -16.65
N PHE A 126 18.54 6.62 -17.16
CA PHE A 126 18.33 6.29 -18.57
C PHE A 126 16.91 5.79 -18.90
N GLY A 127 16.02 5.67 -17.90
CA GLY A 127 14.67 5.17 -18.08
C GLY A 127 14.60 3.70 -18.49
N ILE A 128 15.62 2.91 -18.16
CA ILE A 128 15.73 1.50 -18.55
C ILE A 128 15.26 0.62 -17.38
N PRO A 129 14.38 -0.37 -17.60
CA PRO A 129 14.05 -1.36 -16.58
C PRO A 129 15.30 -2.11 -16.12
N VAL A 130 15.51 -2.23 -14.80
CA VAL A 130 16.71 -2.90 -14.23
C VAL A 130 16.90 -4.31 -14.79
N GLN A 131 15.81 -5.05 -15.02
CA GLN A 131 15.92 -6.38 -15.62
C GLN A 131 16.39 -6.38 -17.07
N GLN A 132 15.97 -5.39 -17.86
CA GLN A 132 16.50 -5.21 -19.20
C GLN A 132 17.99 -4.85 -19.14
N LEU A 133 18.37 -3.95 -18.23
CA LEU A 133 19.77 -3.55 -18.04
C LEU A 133 20.65 -4.73 -17.60
N LEU A 134 20.17 -5.62 -16.73
CA LEU A 134 20.88 -6.84 -16.34
C LEU A 134 21.05 -7.82 -17.50
N ARG A 135 20.02 -7.97 -18.35
CA ARG A 135 20.13 -8.81 -19.56
C ARG A 135 21.20 -8.27 -20.52
N MET A 136 21.31 -6.95 -20.64
CA MET A 136 22.34 -6.29 -21.46
C MET A 136 23.76 -6.38 -20.84
N ASN A 137 23.85 -6.64 -19.53
CA ASN A 137 25.09 -6.65 -18.75
C ASN A 137 25.24 -7.93 -17.90
N PRO A 138 25.34 -9.12 -18.51
CA PRO A 138 25.41 -10.39 -17.78
C PRO A 138 26.66 -10.54 -16.91
N THR A 139 27.67 -9.69 -17.09
CA THR A 139 28.88 -9.64 -16.27
C THR A 139 28.67 -8.95 -14.92
N VAL A 140 27.58 -8.20 -14.76
CA VAL A 140 27.25 -7.54 -13.49
C VAL A 140 26.67 -8.57 -12.53
N ALA A 141 27.46 -8.93 -11.53
CA ALA A 141 27.10 -9.94 -10.55
C ALA A 141 26.02 -9.43 -9.56
N GLY A 142 25.35 -10.37 -8.89
CA GLY A 142 24.42 -10.07 -7.79
C GLY A 142 23.23 -9.22 -8.21
N ALA A 143 22.73 -9.36 -9.44
CA ALA A 143 21.58 -8.57 -9.94
C ALA A 143 21.78 -7.04 -9.82
N GLY A 144 23.02 -6.55 -9.96
CA GLY A 144 23.35 -5.13 -9.85
C GLY A 144 23.84 -4.69 -8.47
N GLU A 145 24.02 -5.63 -7.54
CA GLU A 145 24.59 -5.37 -6.21
C GLU A 145 26.01 -4.80 -6.25
N ALA A 146 26.81 -5.21 -7.25
CA ALA A 146 28.18 -4.76 -7.40
C ALA A 146 28.42 -4.21 -8.80
N VAL A 147 28.64 -2.90 -8.87
CA VAL A 147 29.18 -2.24 -10.06
C VAL A 147 30.48 -1.54 -9.67
N TYR A 148 31.56 -1.81 -10.41
CA TYR A 148 32.89 -1.29 -10.07
C TYR A 148 33.15 0.02 -10.81
N ILE A 149 33.79 0.97 -10.12
CA ILE A 149 34.22 2.24 -10.72
C ILE A 149 35.10 1.97 -11.95
N GLY A 150 34.84 2.70 -13.03
CA GLY A 150 35.50 2.54 -14.32
C GLY A 150 34.94 1.40 -15.18
N SER A 151 33.99 0.61 -14.67
CA SER A 151 33.30 -0.38 -15.49
C SER A 151 32.39 0.30 -16.51
N VAL A 152 32.32 -0.28 -17.70
CA VAL A 152 31.43 0.17 -18.76
C VAL A 152 30.14 -0.64 -18.69
N VAL A 153 29.03 0.05 -18.48
CA VAL A 153 27.68 -0.50 -18.54
C VAL A 153 27.15 -0.30 -19.95
N ASN A 154 26.73 -1.39 -20.58
CA ASN A 154 26.05 -1.40 -21.87
C ASN A 154 24.61 -0.89 -21.71
N LEU A 155 24.24 0.15 -22.47
CA LEU A 155 22.91 0.76 -22.49
C LEU A 155 22.16 0.51 -23.80
N ASP A 156 22.79 -0.16 -24.77
CA ASP A 156 22.21 -0.39 -26.08
C ASP A 156 21.23 -1.58 -26.08
N ALA A 157 19.93 -1.27 -26.16
CA ALA A 157 18.85 -2.24 -26.21
C ALA A 157 18.93 -3.21 -27.40
N ARG A 158 19.64 -2.83 -28.49
CA ARG A 158 19.84 -3.71 -29.67
C ARG A 158 20.69 -4.93 -29.38
N THR A 159 21.43 -4.92 -28.27
CA THR A 159 22.23 -6.07 -27.83
C THR A 159 21.38 -7.26 -27.37
N LEU A 160 20.06 -7.07 -27.19
CA LEU A 160 19.13 -8.12 -26.77
C LEU A 160 18.52 -8.96 -27.90
N GLY A 161 18.70 -8.57 -29.17
CA GLY A 161 18.20 -9.28 -30.36
C GLY A 161 16.87 -8.75 -30.88
#